data_AF-A0A962KK31-F1
#
_entry.id   AF-A0A962KK31-F1
#
_cell.length_a   1.000
_cell.length_b   1.000
_cell.length_c   1.000
_cell.angle_alpha   90.00
_cell.angle_beta   90.00
_cell.angle_gamma   90.00
#
_symmetry.space_group_name_H-M   'P 1'
#
loop_
_entity.id
_entity.type
_entity.pdbx_description
1 polymer ?
#
loop_
_entity_poly.entity_id
_entity_poly.type
_entity_poly.pdbx_seq_one_letter_code
_entity_poly.pdbx_strand_id
1 'polypeptide(L)'
;MFYTNPLAGDYQKYVGGSYHATEIFDFNGDTALLLDEDEPVAYPVVSWVRMSQWLPWMEMGSRPGLLYFNAMGRKLQHFDQLSDTMKREIEVNYPKYTAPPPGDDERRNETSWTYIKKIIDQREAE
;
A
#
# COMPACT_ATOMS: atom_id res chain seq x y z
N MET A 1 -30.41 -6.78 12.93
CA MET A 1 -30.36 -8.26 12.84
C MET A 1 -29.40 -8.61 11.72
N PHE A 2 -28.39 -9.42 12.01
CA PHE A 2 -27.52 -10.03 11.00
C PHE A 2 -27.96 -11.50 10.84
N TYR A 3 -28.10 -11.97 9.61
CA TYR A 3 -28.40 -13.35 9.29
C TYR A 3 -27.41 -13.86 8.25
N THR A 4 -27.05 -15.13 8.36
CA THR A 4 -26.20 -15.81 7.39
C THR A 4 -26.91 -15.81 6.04
N ASN A 5 -26.37 -15.06 5.08
CA ASN A 5 -26.89 -15.05 3.73
C ASN A 5 -26.74 -16.46 3.14
N PRO A 6 -27.82 -17.14 2.72
CA PRO A 6 -27.75 -18.49 2.16
C PRO A 6 -27.01 -18.55 0.81
N LEU A 7 -26.68 -17.41 0.22
CA LEU A 7 -25.78 -17.26 -0.93
C LEU A 7 -24.33 -16.89 -0.55
N ALA A 8 -24.05 -16.62 0.73
CA ALA A 8 -22.68 -16.44 1.21
C ALA A 8 -22.03 -17.83 1.35
N GLY A 9 -21.25 -18.20 0.32
CA GLY A 9 -20.62 -19.50 0.15
C GLY A 9 -19.98 -19.59 -1.23
N ASP A 10 -20.19 -20.70 -1.94
CA ASP A 10 -19.58 -21.05 -3.24
C ASP A 10 -19.78 -20.03 -4.38
N TYR A 11 -20.71 -19.08 -4.23
CA TYR A 11 -20.96 -17.97 -5.16
C TYR A 11 -20.25 -16.67 -4.76
N GLN A 12 -19.26 -16.71 -3.87
CA GLN A 12 -18.52 -15.53 -3.41
C GLN A 12 -17.93 -14.67 -4.55
N LYS A 13 -17.60 -15.30 -5.69
CA LYS A 13 -17.19 -14.65 -6.95
C LYS A 13 -18.18 -13.57 -7.41
N TYR A 14 -19.47 -13.74 -7.10
CA TYR A 14 -20.54 -12.85 -7.56
C TYR A 14 -21.13 -11.97 -6.44
N VAL A 15 -20.89 -12.26 -5.16
CA VAL A 15 -21.63 -11.60 -4.05
C VAL A 15 -20.78 -11.13 -2.86
N GLY A 16 -19.57 -11.63 -2.60
CA GLY A 16 -18.95 -11.25 -1.32
C GLY A 16 -17.56 -11.75 -0.97
N GLY A 17 -16.70 -12.04 -1.95
CA GLY A 17 -15.28 -12.37 -1.72
C GLY A 17 -14.28 -11.46 -2.41
N SER A 18 -14.75 -10.59 -3.30
CA SER A 18 -13.89 -9.78 -4.16
C SER A 18 -13.73 -8.39 -3.56
N TYR A 19 -12.51 -8.09 -3.10
CA TYR A 19 -12.12 -6.72 -2.80
C TYR A 19 -11.94 -5.96 -4.11
N HIS A 20 -12.69 -4.88 -4.28
CA HIS A 20 -12.51 -3.98 -5.42
C HIS A 20 -11.79 -2.72 -4.96
N ALA A 21 -10.62 -2.51 -5.55
CA ALA A 21 -9.93 -1.23 -5.53
C ALA A 21 -9.65 -0.80 -6.97
N THR A 22 -9.74 0.50 -7.21
CA THR A 22 -9.19 1.14 -8.39
C THR A 22 -7.97 1.91 -7.94
N GLU A 23 -6.85 1.72 -8.63
CA GLU A 23 -5.63 2.47 -8.41
C GLU A 23 -5.28 3.22 -9.70
N ILE A 24 -4.96 4.50 -9.54
CA ILE A 24 -4.58 5.40 -10.61
C ILE A 24 -3.20 5.92 -10.23
N PHE A 25 -2.26 5.77 -11.16
CA PHE A 25 -0.89 6.23 -11.00
C PHE A 25 -0.58 7.21 -12.13
N ASP A 26 -0.20 8.42 -11.76
CA ASP A 26 0.34 9.40 -12.68
C ASP A 26 1.82 9.62 -12.36
N PHE A 27 2.68 9.43 -13.36
CA PHE A 27 4.11 9.71 -13.25
C PHE A 27 4.47 10.89 -14.14
N ASN A 28 5.23 11.83 -13.58
CA ASN A 28 5.75 13.00 -14.30
C ASN A 28 7.27 13.03 -14.12
N GLY A 29 8.00 13.42 -15.16
CA GLY A 29 9.46 13.50 -15.13
C GLY A 29 10.01 14.49 -16.14
N ASP A 30 11.28 14.84 -15.98
CA ASP A 30 11.99 15.72 -16.92
C ASP A 30 12.30 14.95 -18.21
N THR A 31 11.81 15.46 -19.35
CA THR A 31 12.04 14.85 -20.66
C THR A 31 13.51 14.84 -21.05
N ALA A 32 14.30 15.83 -20.64
CA ALA A 32 15.73 15.85 -20.95
C ALA A 32 16.44 14.69 -20.26
N LEU A 33 16.14 14.46 -18.97
CA LEU A 33 16.67 13.35 -18.19
C LEU A 33 16.23 11.99 -18.74
N LEU A 34 14.97 11.87 -19.20
CA LEU A 34 14.44 10.62 -19.74
C LEU A 34 15.00 10.26 -21.12
N LEU A 35 15.57 11.23 -21.84
CA LEU A 35 16.14 11.05 -23.17
C LEU A 35 17.68 11.01 -23.15
N ASP A 36 18.29 11.18 -21.98
CA ASP A 36 19.73 11.12 -21.80
C ASP A 36 20.20 9.65 -21.71
N GLU A 37 21.02 9.23 -22.67
CA GLU A 37 21.54 7.86 -22.73
C GLU A 37 22.64 7.58 -21.69
N ASP A 38 23.28 8.63 -21.18
CA ASP A 38 24.35 8.53 -20.19
C ASP A 38 23.81 8.49 -18.75
N GLU A 39 22.52 8.76 -18.55
CA GLU A 39 21.88 8.79 -17.23
C GLU A 39 20.97 7.56 -17.00
N PRO A 40 21.40 6.57 -16.20
CA PRO A 40 20.62 5.37 -15.96
C PRO A 40 19.47 5.57 -14.96
N VAL A 41 19.33 6.76 -14.37
CA VAL A 41 18.35 7.02 -13.30
C VAL A 41 17.45 8.23 -13.58
N ALA A 42 16.14 7.99 -13.65
CA ALA A 42 15.14 9.05 -13.62
C ALA A 42 14.71 9.43 -12.18
N TYR A 43 14.19 10.65 -12.01
CA TYR A 43 13.63 11.18 -10.76
C TYR A 43 12.17 11.60 -10.91
N PRO A 44 11.23 10.64 -11.06
CA PRO A 44 9.84 10.97 -11.29
C PRO A 44 9.15 11.54 -10.03
N VAL A 45 8.13 12.36 -10.28
CA VAL A 45 7.07 12.69 -9.32
C VAL A 45 5.91 11.75 -9.58
N VAL A 46 5.34 11.19 -8.52
CA VAL A 46 4.19 10.28 -8.56
C VAL A 46 3.00 10.94 -7.88
N SER A 47 1.83 10.82 -8.51
CA SER A 47 0.54 10.96 -7.86
C SER A 47 -0.13 9.60 -7.88
N TRP A 48 -0.58 9.14 -6.71
CA TRP A 48 -1.28 7.88 -6.54
C TRP A 48 -2.63 8.15 -5.90
N VAL A 49 -3.67 7.72 -6.61
CA VAL A 49 -5.04 7.73 -6.09
C VAL A 49 -5.51 6.31 -6.00
N ARG A 50 -6.11 5.96 -4.85
CA ARG A 50 -6.82 4.70 -4.69
C ARG A 50 -8.23 4.95 -4.22
N MET A 51 -9.16 4.29 -4.88
CA MET A 51 -10.56 4.22 -4.47
C MET A 51 -10.85 2.79 -4.08
N SER A 52 -11.37 2.54 -2.88
CA SER A 52 -11.66 1.18 -2.47
C SER A 52 -12.74 1.04 -1.42
N GLN A 53 -13.26 -0.17 -1.26
CA GLN A 53 -14.04 -0.55 -0.09
C GLN A 53 -13.22 -0.37 1.21
N TRP A 54 -13.90 -0.52 2.36
CA TRP A 54 -13.30 -0.47 3.69
C TRP A 54 -12.11 -1.44 3.83
N LEU A 55 -11.12 -1.03 4.62
CA LEU A 55 -9.95 -1.86 4.94
C LEU A 55 -10.30 -2.88 6.03
N PRO A 56 -9.63 -4.04 6.07
CA PRO A 56 -10.10 -5.17 6.87
C PRO A 56 -10.09 -4.90 8.38
N TRP A 57 -9.16 -4.08 8.89
CA TRP A 57 -9.11 -3.71 10.32
C TRP A 57 -10.22 -2.73 10.75
N MET A 58 -11.00 -2.20 9.81
CA MET A 58 -12.11 -1.29 10.14
C MET A 58 -13.40 -2.05 10.50
N GLU A 59 -13.43 -3.38 10.30
CA GLU A 59 -14.55 -4.25 10.69
C GLU A 59 -15.92 -3.82 10.14
N MET A 60 -15.93 -3.19 8.97
CA MET A 60 -17.15 -2.64 8.36
C MET A 60 -17.94 -3.67 7.54
N GLY A 61 -17.43 -4.88 7.33
CA GLY A 61 -18.09 -5.96 6.59
C GLY A 61 -18.67 -5.48 5.25
N SER A 62 -19.94 -5.77 5.00
CA SER A 62 -20.66 -5.36 3.77
C SER A 62 -21.28 -3.97 3.84
N ARG A 63 -20.92 -3.12 4.82
CA ARG A 63 -21.46 -1.76 4.91
C ARG A 63 -21.04 -0.97 3.67
N PRO A 64 -21.97 -0.30 2.97
CA PRO A 64 -21.61 0.59 1.87
C PRO A 64 -20.62 1.66 2.33
N GLY A 65 -19.57 1.86 1.55
CA GLY A 65 -18.59 2.91 1.81
C GLY A 65 -17.41 2.83 0.86
N LEU A 66 -16.77 3.98 0.66
CA LEU A 66 -15.68 4.16 -0.29
C LEU A 66 -14.61 5.03 0.37
N LEU A 67 -13.41 4.48 0.46
CA LEU A 67 -12.21 5.17 0.89
C LEU A 67 -11.52 5.77 -0.33
N TYR A 68 -11.13 7.03 -0.20
CA TYR A 68 -10.31 7.74 -1.17
C TYR A 68 -8.96 7.99 -0.54
N PHE A 69 -7.92 7.44 -1.15
CA PHE A 69 -6.53 7.72 -0.82
C PHE A 69 -5.97 8.63 -1.90
N ASN A 70 -5.28 9.67 -1.48
CA ASN A 70 -4.48 10.51 -2.36
C ASN A 70 -3.10 10.63 -1.73
N ALA A 71 -2.08 10.23 -2.47
CA ALA A 71 -0.70 10.42 -2.08
C ALA A 71 0.08 11.03 -3.24
N MET A 72 0.98 11.94 -2.91
CA MET A 72 1.95 12.49 -3.84
C MET A 72 3.34 12.19 -3.31
N GLY A 73 4.26 11.91 -4.23
CA GLY A 73 5.63 11.58 -3.89
C GLY A 73 6.58 11.96 -4.99
N ARG A 74 7.87 11.87 -4.71
CA ARG A 74 8.93 11.97 -5.70
C ARG A 74 10.07 11.06 -5.30
N LYS A 75 10.85 10.59 -6.28
CA LYS A 75 12.12 9.94 -5.98
C LYS A 75 13.12 10.97 -5.48
N LEU A 76 13.75 10.69 -4.35
CA LEU A 76 14.84 11.52 -3.81
C LEU A 76 16.18 10.99 -4.32
N GLN A 77 17.15 11.89 -4.45
CA GLN A 77 18.54 11.53 -4.78
C GLN A 77 19.23 10.89 -3.58
N HIS A 78 18.95 11.40 -2.39
CA HIS A 78 19.64 11.04 -1.16
C HIS A 78 18.70 11.09 0.04
N PHE A 79 19.00 10.30 1.08
CA PHE A 79 18.21 10.20 2.32
C PHE A 79 18.13 11.54 3.07
N ASP A 80 19.16 12.36 2.97
CA ASP A 80 19.24 13.70 3.59
C ASP A 80 18.20 14.68 3.02
N GLN A 81 17.62 14.40 1.85
CA GLN A 81 16.53 15.20 1.26
C GLN A 81 15.16 14.90 1.89
N LEU A 82 15.05 13.90 2.77
CA LEU A 82 13.85 13.69 3.59
C LEU A 82 13.65 14.85 4.57
N SER A 83 12.39 15.15 4.89
CA SER A 83 12.07 16.14 5.92
C SER A 83 12.57 15.67 7.30
N ASP A 84 12.87 16.62 8.17
CA ASP A 84 13.33 16.30 9.52
C ASP A 84 12.29 15.49 10.32
N THR A 85 11.00 15.73 10.08
CA THR A 85 9.92 14.92 10.64
C THR A 85 10.02 13.46 10.23
N MET A 86 10.25 13.18 8.94
CA MET A 86 10.40 11.81 8.45
C MET A 86 11.68 11.16 8.96
N LYS A 87 12.80 11.89 8.97
CA LYS A 87 14.06 11.37 9.53
C LYS A 87 13.92 11.00 11.00
N ARG A 88 13.27 11.85 11.80
CA ARG A 88 13.02 11.59 13.21
C ARG A 88 12.13 10.37 13.43
N GLU A 89 11.06 10.22 12.64
CA GLU A 89 10.17 9.06 12.74
C GLU A 89 10.89 7.76 12.39
N ILE A 90 11.72 7.79 11.33
CA ILE A 90 12.58 6.67 10.94
C ILE A 90 13.56 6.32 12.06
N GLU A 91 14.24 7.31 12.63
CA GLU A 91 15.20 7.09 13.72
C GLU A 91 14.55 6.47 14.96
N VAL A 92 13.40 7.00 15.38
CA VAL A 92 12.75 6.60 16.65
C VAL A 92 12.01 5.27 16.53
N ASN A 93 11.24 5.07 15.46
CA ASN A 93 10.29 3.96 15.37
C ASN A 93 10.65 2.94 14.29
N TYR A 94 11.39 3.34 13.26
CA TYR A 94 11.57 2.56 12.04
C TYR A 94 13.02 2.55 11.52
N PRO A 95 14.04 2.28 12.36
CA PRO A 95 15.45 2.48 11.99
C PRO A 95 15.92 1.60 10.83
N LYS A 96 15.21 0.49 10.57
CA LYS A 96 15.45 -0.41 9.43
C LYS A 96 15.18 0.23 8.05
N TYR A 97 14.48 1.37 7.98
CA TYR A 97 14.12 2.04 6.72
C TYR A 97 15.14 3.10 6.28
N THR A 98 16.36 3.04 6.83
CA THR A 98 17.49 3.87 6.40
C THR A 98 18.22 3.29 5.18
N ALA A 99 17.97 2.02 4.85
CA ALA A 99 18.53 1.33 3.69
C ALA A 99 17.46 0.46 3.02
N PRO A 100 17.54 0.24 1.69
CA PRO A 100 16.68 -0.72 1.02
C PRO A 100 17.00 -2.16 1.48
N PRO A 101 16.06 -3.12 1.31
CA PRO A 101 16.38 -4.53 1.48
C PRO A 101 17.48 -5.01 0.50
N PRO A 102 18.13 -6.14 0.79
CA PRO A 102 19.04 -6.80 -0.16
C PRO A 102 18.37 -7.06 -1.51
N GLY A 103 19.16 -7.06 -2.59
CA GLY A 103 18.64 -7.30 -3.95
C GLY A 103 18.12 -8.73 -4.18
N ASP A 104 18.46 -9.65 -3.29
CA ASP A 104 18.07 -11.07 -3.25
C ASP A 104 17.00 -11.36 -2.18
N ASP A 105 16.27 -10.34 -1.73
CA ASP A 105 15.22 -10.50 -0.74
C ASP A 105 14.03 -11.33 -1.27
N GLU A 106 13.91 -12.56 -0.76
CA GLU A 106 12.87 -13.52 -1.15
C GLU A 106 11.55 -13.35 -0.38
N ARG A 107 11.43 -12.36 0.50
CA ARG A 107 10.18 -12.15 1.27
C ARG A 107 9.01 -11.92 0.32
N ARG A 108 7.92 -12.63 0.56
CA ARG A 108 6.67 -12.44 -0.19
C ARG A 108 6.10 -11.06 0.07
N ASN A 109 5.56 -10.46 -1.00
CA ASN A 109 4.80 -9.22 -0.91
C ASN A 109 3.69 -9.34 0.15
N GLU A 110 3.58 -8.31 0.97
CA GLU A 110 2.58 -8.21 2.02
C GLU A 110 1.50 -7.21 1.62
N THR A 111 0.25 -7.56 1.93
CA THR A 111 -0.93 -6.70 1.75
C THR A 111 -1.59 -6.45 3.10
N SER A 112 -2.47 -5.44 3.16
CA SER A 112 -3.31 -5.19 4.34
C SER A 112 -4.08 -6.42 4.80
N TRP A 113 -4.50 -7.30 3.89
CA TRP A 113 -5.24 -8.54 4.20
C TRP A 113 -4.34 -9.62 4.78
N THR A 114 -3.16 -9.83 4.19
CA THR A 114 -2.22 -10.84 4.70
C THR A 114 -1.64 -10.43 6.05
N TYR A 115 -1.41 -9.13 6.27
CA TYR A 115 -0.88 -8.63 7.55
C TYR A 115 -1.92 -8.71 8.67
N ILE A 116 -3.15 -8.22 8.44
CA ILE A 116 -4.19 -8.26 9.47
C ILE A 116 -4.56 -9.70 9.84
N LYS A 117 -4.51 -10.64 8.89
CA LYS A 117 -4.72 -12.07 9.16
C LYS A 117 -3.73 -12.56 10.22
N LYS A 118 -2.44 -12.22 10.09
CA LYS A 118 -1.42 -12.59 11.09
C LYS A 118 -1.75 -12.07 12.48
N ILE A 119 -2.23 -10.82 12.57
CA ILE A 119 -2.62 -10.21 13.86
C ILE A 119 -3.81 -10.94 14.47
N ILE A 120 -4.84 -11.26 13.67
CA ILE A 120 -6.03 -11.98 14.15
C ILE A 120 -5.65 -13.38 14.62
N ASP A 121 -4.93 -14.14 13.79
CA ASP A 121 -4.47 -15.50 14.13
C ASP A 121 -3.64 -15.50 15.43
N GLN A 122 -2.81 -14.47 15.66
CA GLN A 122 -2.00 -14.34 16.88
C GLN A 122 -2.87 -14.12 18.12
N ARG A 123 -3.91 -13.28 18.04
CA ARG A 123 -4.81 -13.00 19.17
C ARG A 123 -5.67 -14.19 19.57
N GLU A 124 -6.04 -15.04 18.61
CA GLU A 124 -6.83 -16.26 18.87
C GLU A 124 -6.00 -17.37 19.53
N ALA A 125 -4.68 -17.28 19.46
CA ALA A 125 -3.75 -18.23 20.07
C ALA A 125 -3.37 -17.89 21.52
N GLU A 126 -3.76 -16.71 22.02
CA GLU A 126 -3.56 -16.22 23.40
C GLU A 126 -4.79 -16.51 24.29
#